data_AF-A0A4Q3C9G2-F1
#
_entry.id   AF-A0A4Q3C9G2-F1
#
_cell.length_a   1.000
_cell.length_b   1.000
_cell.length_c   1.000
_cell.angle_alpha   90.00
_cell.angle_beta   90.00
_cell.angle_gamma   90.00
#
_symmetry.space_group_name_H-M   'P 1'
#
loop_
_entity.id
_entity.type
_entity.pdbx_description
1 polymer ?
#
loop_
_entity_poly.entity_id
_entity_poly.type
_entity_poly.pdbx_seq_one_letter_code
_entity_poly.pdbx_strand_id
1 'polypeptide(L)'
;MIVASAAKDIVYSSLFTGVSGNYLAPSIAKAGMDPNNLPDGDKATMSFQAGESSKAKAWKDVWGSGQGIGSVKARMPAAQYVAQLKREYAEARAELAKSAASFAV
;
A
#
# COMPACT_ATOMS: atom_id res chain seq x y z
N MET A 1 -11.24 -0.42 -4.55
CA MET A 1 -9.86 -0.91 -4.53
C MET A 1 -9.24 -0.72 -3.16
N ILE A 2 -8.76 0.46 -2.76
CA ILE A 2 -8.04 0.67 -1.47
C ILE A 2 -8.75 0.03 -0.26
N VAL A 3 -10.00 0.42 0.02
CA VAL A 3 -10.79 -0.10 1.17
C VAL A 3 -11.06 -1.62 1.10
N ALA A 4 -11.08 -2.18 -0.11
CA ALA A 4 -11.35 -3.60 -0.33
C ALA A 4 -10.07 -4.46 -0.31
N SER A 5 -8.89 -3.84 -0.18
CA SER A 5 -7.62 -4.53 -0.25
C SER A 5 -7.05 -4.84 1.14
N ALA A 6 -6.19 -5.85 1.19
CA ALA A 6 -5.49 -6.31 2.37
C ALA A 6 -3.98 -6.46 2.11
N ALA A 7 -3.21 -6.78 3.15
CA ALA A 7 -1.76 -6.95 3.06
C ALA A 7 -1.33 -7.95 1.97
N LYS A 8 -2.13 -9.01 1.74
CA LYS A 8 -1.88 -10.03 0.71
C LYS A 8 -2.00 -9.51 -0.72
N ASP A 9 -2.63 -8.36 -0.92
CA ASP A 9 -2.81 -7.77 -2.25
C ASP A 9 -1.62 -6.89 -2.66
N ILE A 10 -0.56 -6.85 -1.85
CA ILE A 10 0.67 -6.12 -2.15
C ILE A 10 1.65 -7.02 -2.89
N VAL A 11 2.10 -6.56 -4.05
CA VAL A 11 3.09 -7.22 -4.90
C VAL A 11 4.37 -6.40 -4.91
N TYR A 12 5.48 -7.07 -4.67
CA TYR A 12 6.81 -6.48 -4.78
C TYR A 12 7.36 -6.69 -6.19
N SER A 13 7.68 -5.62 -6.91
CA SER A 13 8.15 -5.71 -8.30
C SER A 13 9.05 -4.53 -8.65
N SER A 14 10.04 -4.74 -9.53
CA SER A 14 10.85 -3.67 -10.16
C SER A 14 10.34 -3.29 -11.55
N LEU A 15 9.21 -3.84 -12.01
CA LEU A 15 8.78 -3.68 -13.40
C LEU A 15 8.44 -2.23 -13.77
N PHE A 16 7.78 -1.50 -12.87
CA PHE A 16 7.13 -0.23 -13.21
C PHE A 16 8.05 0.99 -13.12
N THR A 17 8.98 0.95 -12.18
CA THR A 17 10.11 1.84 -12.03
C THR A 17 11.26 0.86 -11.91
N GLY A 18 12.40 0.90 -12.60
CA GLY A 18 13.45 -0.14 -12.50
C GLY A 18 14.10 -0.38 -11.11
N VAL A 19 13.45 0.02 -10.02
CA VAL A 19 13.76 -0.23 -8.63
C VAL A 19 12.58 -0.96 -7.99
N SER A 20 12.87 -1.95 -7.15
CA SER A 20 11.83 -2.73 -6.48
C SER A 20 10.94 -1.85 -5.59
N GLY A 21 9.63 -1.96 -5.78
CA GLY A 21 8.60 -1.22 -5.04
C GLY A 21 7.38 -2.08 -4.73
N ASN A 22 6.53 -1.58 -3.83
CA ASN A 22 5.29 -2.24 -3.43
C ASN A 22 4.10 -1.66 -4.19
N TYR A 23 3.38 -2.53 -4.90
CA TYR A 23 2.27 -2.18 -5.77
C TYR A 23 1.01 -2.97 -5.45
N LEU A 24 -0.15 -2.39 -5.73
CA LEU A 24 -1.43 -3.01 -5.44
C LEU A 24 -1.83 -3.98 -6.57
N ALA A 25 -1.91 -5.28 -6.30
CA ALA A 25 -2.25 -6.32 -7.27
C ALA A 25 -3.55 -6.02 -8.06
N PRO A 26 -4.66 -5.57 -7.45
CA PRO A 26 -5.84 -5.14 -8.19
C PRO A 26 -5.60 -4.01 -9.20
N SER A 27 -4.64 -3.10 -8.97
CA SER A 27 -4.30 -2.05 -9.93
C SER A 27 -3.51 -2.60 -11.12
N ILE A 28 -2.59 -3.53 -10.86
CA ILE A 28 -1.83 -4.27 -11.88
C ILE A 28 -2.78 -5.08 -12.78
N ALA A 29 -3.70 -5.83 -12.17
CA ALA A 29 -4.73 -6.60 -12.89
C ALA A 29 -5.64 -5.69 -13.73
N LYS A 30 -6.06 -4.56 -13.17
CA LYS A 30 -6.88 -3.56 -13.91
C LYS A 30 -6.12 -2.97 -15.10
N ALA A 31 -4.80 -2.89 -15.02
CA ALA A 31 -3.93 -2.45 -16.11
C ALA A 31 -3.62 -3.56 -17.15
N GLY A 32 -4.23 -4.74 -17.02
CA GLY A 32 -4.15 -5.84 -17.98
C GLY A 32 -2.94 -6.76 -17.81
N MET A 33 -2.28 -6.74 -16.65
CA MET A 33 -1.13 -7.58 -16.31
C MET A 33 -1.47 -8.62 -15.24
N ASP A 34 -0.77 -9.75 -15.21
CA ASP A 34 -0.92 -10.74 -14.14
C ASP A 34 -0.03 -10.35 -12.94
N PRO A 35 -0.62 -10.00 -11.78
CA PRO A 35 0.16 -9.64 -10.59
C PRO A 35 1.01 -10.79 -10.02
N ASN A 36 0.73 -12.05 -10.40
CA ASN A 36 1.48 -13.22 -9.93
C ASN A 36 2.60 -13.65 -10.88
N ASN A 37 2.70 -13.02 -12.05
CA ASN A 37 3.67 -13.38 -13.08
C ASN A 37 4.21 -12.13 -13.78
N LEU A 38 4.79 -11.22 -12.99
CA LEU A 38 5.42 -10.01 -13.49
C LEU A 38 6.89 -10.28 -13.84
N PRO A 39 7.35 -9.86 -15.03
CA PRO A 39 8.79 -9.87 -15.32
C PRO A 39 9.54 -8.87 -14.44
N ASP A 40 10.84 -9.08 -14.28
CA ASP A 40 11.73 -8.10 -13.65
C ASP A 40 11.91 -6.88 -14.56
N GLY A 41 11.91 -5.69 -13.96
CA GLY A 41 12.34 -4.46 -14.62
C GLY A 41 13.82 -4.19 -14.41
N ASP A 42 14.44 -3.50 -15.36
CA ASP A 42 15.83 -3.06 -15.32
C ASP A 42 15.90 -1.53 -15.27
N LYS A 43 16.87 -0.98 -14.56
CA LYS A 43 17.19 0.45 -14.61
C LYS A 43 17.57 0.89 -16.03
N ALA A 44 18.17 0.00 -16.83
CA ALA A 44 18.48 0.27 -18.23
C ALA A 44 17.23 0.46 -19.10
N THR A 45 16.08 -0.09 -18.68
CA THR A 45 14.78 0.08 -19.36
C THR A 45 13.92 1.18 -18.73
N MET A 46 14.42 1.91 -17.71
CA MET A 46 13.77 3.12 -17.17
C MET A 46 13.85 4.28 -18.16
N SER A 47 12.94 4.30 -19.11
CA SER A 47 12.63 5.54 -19.81
C SER A 47 11.58 6.31 -18.99
N PHE A 48 11.97 7.45 -18.42
CA PHE A 48 11.02 8.48 -17.95
C PHE A 48 10.11 8.99 -19.09
N GLN A 49 10.41 8.60 -20.34
CA GLN A 49 9.65 8.87 -21.56
C GLN A 49 8.93 7.62 -22.10
N ALA A 50 8.85 6.49 -21.37
CA ALA A 50 8.04 5.33 -21.76
C ALA A 50 6.53 5.62 -21.59
N GLY A 51 6.05 6.63 -22.32
CA GLY A 51 4.66 7.06 -22.38
C GLY A 51 3.88 6.46 -23.55
N GLU A 52 4.53 5.73 -24.46
CA GLU A 52 3.92 5.31 -25.74
C GLU A 52 3.88 3.78 -26.00
N SER A 53 4.77 2.98 -25.41
CA SER A 53 4.86 1.53 -25.74
C SER A 53 4.45 0.57 -24.62
N SER A 54 4.29 1.02 -23.37
CA SER A 54 3.72 0.22 -22.29
C SER A 54 2.25 0.61 -22.07
N LYS A 55 1.34 -0.35 -22.22
CA LYS A 55 -0.12 -0.13 -22.11
C LYS A 55 -0.58 0.36 -20.72
N ALA A 56 0.31 0.41 -19.73
CA ALA A 56 0.02 0.82 -18.37
C ALA A 56 1.02 1.89 -17.91
N LYS A 57 0.53 3.08 -17.59
CA LYS A 57 1.38 4.17 -17.06
C LYS A 57 1.55 3.97 -15.56
N ALA A 58 2.79 3.93 -15.09
CA ALA A 58 3.10 3.94 -13.66
C ALA A 58 2.40 5.12 -12.98
N TRP A 59 1.83 4.88 -11.78
CA TRP A 59 1.13 5.85 -10.91
C TRP A 59 -0.23 6.34 -11.41
N LYS A 60 -0.51 6.27 -12.71
CA LYS A 60 -1.86 6.45 -13.24
C LYS A 60 -2.66 5.15 -13.15
N ASP A 61 -2.12 4.08 -13.70
CA ASP A 61 -2.80 2.79 -13.85
C ASP A 61 -2.33 1.77 -12.81
N VAL A 62 -1.08 1.88 -12.36
CA VAL A 62 -0.47 1.01 -11.34
C VAL A 62 -0.19 1.82 -10.08
N TRP A 63 -0.77 1.41 -8.95
CA TRP A 63 -0.78 2.18 -7.71
C TRP A 63 0.21 1.61 -6.69
N GLY A 64 1.04 2.47 -6.12
CA GLY A 64 1.90 2.11 -4.98
C GLY A 64 1.10 1.98 -3.69
N SER A 65 1.42 0.98 -2.86
CA SER A 65 0.81 0.81 -1.55
C SER A 65 1.66 -0.08 -0.64
N GLY A 66 1.60 0.13 0.67
CA GLY A 66 2.21 -0.75 1.67
C GLY A 66 1.24 -1.79 2.24
N GLN A 67 1.77 -2.74 3.00
CA GLN A 67 1.03 -3.83 3.66
C GLN A 67 0.04 -3.32 4.72
N GLY A 68 0.25 -2.10 5.23
CA GLY A 68 -0.67 -1.42 6.14
C GLY A 68 -2.02 -1.03 5.52
N ILE A 69 -2.23 -1.23 4.21
CA ILE A 69 -3.48 -0.92 3.52
C ILE A 69 -4.70 -1.58 4.17
N GLY A 70 -4.52 -2.76 4.78
CA GLY A 70 -5.59 -3.49 5.45
C GLY A 70 -6.25 -2.73 6.60
N SER A 71 -5.60 -1.72 7.17
CA SER A 71 -6.18 -0.88 8.23
C SER A 71 -7.14 0.20 7.69
N VAL A 72 -7.13 0.47 6.38
CA VAL A 72 -7.98 1.49 5.75
C VAL A 72 -9.37 0.89 5.46
N LYS A 73 -10.33 1.11 6.36
CA LYS A 73 -11.67 0.50 6.27
C LYS A 73 -12.76 1.39 5.66
N ALA A 74 -12.52 2.68 5.54
CA ALA A 74 -13.51 3.62 5.04
C ALA A 74 -12.85 4.85 4.43
N ARG A 75 -13.63 5.58 3.63
CA ARG A 75 -13.29 6.95 3.21
C ARG A 75 -13.85 7.92 4.23
N MET A 76 -13.05 8.89 4.63
CA MET A 76 -13.48 9.95 5.54
C MET A 76 -12.62 11.21 5.33
N PRO A 77 -13.07 12.38 5.80
CA PRO A 77 -12.26 13.59 5.84
C PRO A 77 -10.95 13.37 6.61
N ALA A 78 -9.86 13.97 6.14
CA ALA A 78 -8.54 13.84 6.78
C ALA A 78 -8.57 14.25 8.26
N ALA A 79 -9.28 15.32 8.60
CA ALA A 79 -9.42 15.79 9.98
C ALA A 79 -10.08 14.74 10.89
N GLN A 80 -11.08 14.01 10.40
CA GLN A 80 -11.74 12.95 11.16
C GLN A 80 -10.81 11.77 11.40
N TYR A 81 -10.04 11.37 10.38
CA TYR A 81 -9.10 10.26 10.52
C TYR A 81 -7.95 10.60 11.48
N VAL A 82 -7.40 11.82 11.39
CA VAL A 82 -6.37 12.28 12.33
C VAL A 82 -6.90 12.33 13.77
N ALA A 83 -8.13 12.81 13.97
CA ALA A 83 -8.76 12.82 15.29
C ALA A 83 -8.99 11.40 15.83
N GLN A 84 -9.39 10.47 14.97
CA GLN A 84 -9.52 9.05 15.30
C GLN A 84 -8.18 8.46 15.74
N LEU A 85 -7.11 8.63 14.96
CA LEU A 85 -5.77 8.11 15.30
C LEU A 85 -5.27 8.66 16.64
N LYS A 86 -5.50 9.95 16.92
CA LYS A 86 -5.12 10.56 18.20
C LYS A 86 -5.86 9.90 19.37
N ARG A 87 -7.16 9.64 19.22
CA ARG A 87 -7.97 8.98 20.25
C ARG A 87 -7.52 7.54 20.47
N GLU A 88 -7.41 6.75 19.40
CA GLU A 88 -7.02 5.33 19.46
C GLU A 88 -5.62 5.15 20.07
N TYR A 89 -4.68 6.05 19.77
CA TYR A 89 -3.36 6.03 20.39
C TYR A 89 -3.41 6.28 21.91
N ALA A 90 -4.22 7.24 22.36
CA ALA A 90 -4.37 7.53 23.79
C ALA A 90 -5.02 6.36 24.53
N GLU A 91 -6.03 5.72 23.93
CA GLU A 91 -6.68 4.52 24.45
C GLU A 91 -5.69 3.35 24.55
N ALA A 92 -4.94 3.07 23.48
CA ALA A 92 -3.94 2.01 23.46
C ALA A 92 -2.84 2.22 24.52
N ARG A 93 -2.39 3.46 24.72
CA ARG A 93 -1.42 3.80 25.79
C ARG A 93 -1.98 3.56 27.18
N ALA A 94 -3.22 3.98 27.43
CA ALA A 94 -3.87 3.79 28.72
C ALA A 94 -4.04 2.29 29.01
N GLU A 95 -4.42 1.51 28.01
CA GLU A 95 -4.59 0.06 28.15
C GLU A 95 -3.26 -0.66 28.39
N LEU A 96 -2.21 -0.31 27.63
CA LEU A 96 -0.87 -0.84 27.85
C LEU A 96 -0.37 -0.58 29.29
N ALA A 97 -0.62 0.61 29.83
CA ALA A 97 -0.23 0.96 31.20
C ALA A 97 -0.97 0.12 32.24
N LYS A 98 -2.28 -0.12 32.05
CA LYS A 98 -3.06 -1.02 32.94
C LYS A 98 -2.56 -2.45 32.86
N SER A 99 -2.34 -2.98 31.65
CA SER A 99 -1.82 -4.33 31.47
C SER A 99 -0.46 -4.48 32.13
N ALA A 100 0.46 -3.51 31.94
CA ALA A 100 1.78 -3.54 32.56
C ALA A 100 1.71 -3.55 34.10
N ALA A 101 0.80 -2.77 34.71
CA ALA A 101 0.60 -2.77 36.16
C ALA A 101 0.13 -4.13 36.71
N SER A 102 -0.62 -4.91 35.92
CA SER A 102 -1.08 -6.25 36.33
C SER A 102 0.03 -7.31 36.41
N PHE A 103 1.17 -7.07 35.73
CA PHE A 103 2.35 -7.94 35.77
C PHE A 103 3.37 -7.52 36.84
N ALA A 104 3.13 -6.42 37.55
CA ALA A 104 4.02 -5.92 38.60
C ALA A 104 3.70 -6.49 39.99
N VAL A 105 2.84 -7.52 40.05
CA VAL A 105 2.47 -8.30 41.24
C VAL A 105 3.22 -9.63 41.20
#